data_AF-A0A2E0BW10-F1
#
_entry.id   AF-A0A2E0BW10-F1
#
_cell.length_a   1.000
_cell.length_b   1.000
_cell.length_c   1.000
_cell.angle_alpha   90.00
_cell.angle_beta   90.00
_cell.angle_gamma   90.00
#
_symmetry.space_group_name_H-M   'P 1'
#
loop_
_entity.id
_entity.type
_entity.pdbx_description
1 polymer ?
#
loop_
_entity_poly.entity_id
_entity_poly.type
_entity_poly.pdbx_seq_one_letter_code
_entity_poly.pdbx_strand_id
1 'polypeptide(L)'
;MGQSMVAITDADCTGCDLCIPHCPFEALLPLATNPPERKHKKRPVVVIASQCVGCLSCIGSCPTKALHEILMPPISITSPLLTTSDDPETEQIRRWGKKGLGWA
;
A
#
# COMPACT_ATOMS: atom_id res chain seq x y z
N MET A 1 -7.25 12.57 -17.83
CA MET A 1 -6.17 12.08 -16.94
C MET A 1 -6.67 10.78 -16.34
N GLY A 2 -6.04 9.65 -16.71
CA GLY A 2 -6.47 8.33 -16.23
C GLY A 2 -6.25 8.20 -14.73
N GLN A 3 -7.12 7.49 -14.05
CA GLN A 3 -6.91 7.15 -12.64
C GLN A 3 -5.77 6.11 -12.58
N SER A 4 -4.68 6.41 -11.89
CA SER A 4 -3.61 5.47 -11.63
C SER A 4 -3.68 4.96 -10.19
N MET A 5 -3.11 3.79 -9.94
CA MET A 5 -3.00 3.19 -8.62
C MET A 5 -1.56 2.73 -8.41
N VAL A 6 -1.17 2.52 -7.16
CA VAL A 6 0.13 1.95 -6.83
C VAL A 6 -0.03 0.47 -6.53
N ALA A 7 0.88 -0.36 -7.02
CA ALA A 7 0.99 -1.77 -6.70
C ALA A 7 2.35 -2.09 -6.06
N ILE A 8 2.42 -3.20 -5.34
CA ILE A 8 3.63 -3.70 -4.66
C ILE A 8 3.99 -5.07 -5.22
N THR A 9 5.21 -5.22 -5.69
CA THR A 9 5.80 -6.54 -5.99
C THR A 9 6.21 -7.21 -4.68
N ASP A 10 5.48 -8.25 -4.25
CA ASP A 10 5.75 -8.88 -2.94
C ASP A 10 7.16 -9.48 -2.84
N ALA A 11 7.68 -10.04 -3.94
CA ALA A 11 9.02 -10.61 -4.01
C ALA A 11 10.14 -9.60 -3.68
N ASP A 12 9.93 -8.31 -3.96
CA ASP A 12 10.90 -7.23 -3.74
C ASP A 12 10.59 -6.40 -2.48
N CYS A 13 9.42 -6.61 -1.89
CA CYS A 13 8.99 -5.90 -0.69
C CYS A 13 9.70 -6.50 0.52
N THR A 14 10.49 -5.70 1.24
CA THR A 14 11.21 -6.19 2.43
C THR A 14 10.40 -6.05 3.73
N GLY A 15 9.24 -5.40 3.70
CA GLY A 15 8.48 -5.06 4.90
C GLY A 15 9.19 -4.01 5.78
N CYS A 16 9.86 -3.04 5.17
CA CYS A 16 10.65 -2.03 5.89
C CYS A 16 9.83 -0.84 6.40
N ASP A 17 8.53 -0.76 6.09
CA ASP A 17 7.58 0.25 6.57
C ASP A 17 7.89 1.71 6.15
N LEU A 18 8.95 1.94 5.38
CA LEU A 18 9.38 3.28 4.94
C LEU A 18 8.36 4.00 4.06
N CYS A 19 7.55 3.27 3.30
CA CYS A 19 6.57 3.87 2.38
C CYS A 19 5.29 4.36 3.05
N ILE A 20 5.01 3.86 4.25
CA ILE A 20 3.81 4.17 5.03
C ILE A 20 3.69 5.67 5.32
N PRO A 21 4.69 6.35 5.91
CA PRO A 21 4.58 7.78 6.23
C PRO A 21 4.43 8.66 4.98
N HIS A 22 4.84 8.20 3.80
CA HIS A 22 4.69 8.95 2.55
C HIS A 22 3.32 8.83 1.92
N CYS A 23 2.45 7.93 2.41
CA CYS A 23 1.06 7.86 1.95
C CYS A 23 0.19 8.84 2.76
N PRO A 24 -0.38 9.89 2.13
CA PRO A 24 -1.27 10.85 2.80
C PRO A 24 -2.59 10.22 3.25
N PHE A 25 -3.03 9.23 2.47
CA PHE A 25 -4.38 8.65 2.50
C PHE A 25 -4.41 7.31 3.23
N GLU A 26 -3.32 6.95 3.90
CA GLU A 26 -3.21 5.70 4.67
C GLU A 26 -3.47 4.41 3.88
N ALA A 27 -3.31 4.47 2.56
CA ALA A 27 -3.50 3.33 1.67
C ALA A 27 -2.39 2.28 1.76
N LEU A 28 -1.26 2.58 2.41
CA LEU A 28 -0.16 1.64 2.61
C LEU A 28 -0.12 1.22 4.07
N LEU A 29 -0.41 -0.06 4.32
CA LEU A 29 -0.47 -0.64 5.67
C LEU A 29 0.26 -1.99 5.71
N PRO A 30 0.89 -2.34 6.84
CA PRO A 30 1.48 -3.65 7.04
C PRO A 30 0.38 -4.69 7.17
N LEU A 31 0.59 -5.83 6.52
CA LEU A 31 -0.27 -6.99 6.68
C LEU A 31 -0.23 -7.46 8.14
N ALA A 32 -1.37 -7.87 8.69
CA ALA A 32 -1.47 -8.28 10.10
C ALA A 32 -0.56 -9.49 10.44
N THR A 33 -0.33 -10.37 9.45
CA THR A 33 0.53 -11.54 9.59
C THR A 33 1.56 -11.62 8.46
N ASN A 34 2.67 -12.32 8.70
CA ASN A 34 3.64 -12.60 7.64
C ASN A 34 3.28 -13.94 6.96
N PRO A 35 3.02 -13.97 5.64
CA PRO A 35 2.70 -15.21 4.94
C PRO A 35 3.82 -16.25 5.09
N PRO A 36 3.50 -17.54 5.31
CA PRO A 36 4.51 -18.57 5.56
C PRO A 36 5.41 -18.84 4.34
N GLU A 37 4.92 -18.55 3.14
CA GLU A 37 5.64 -18.77 1.87
C GLU A 37 6.66 -17.65 1.56
N ARG A 38 6.70 -16.61 2.40
CA ARG A 38 7.50 -15.41 2.16
C ARG A 38 8.96 -15.62 2.56
N LYS A 39 9.88 -15.19 1.69
CA LYS A 39 11.33 -15.23 1.95
C LYS A 39 11.79 -14.23 3.03
N HIS A 40 11.07 -13.12 3.19
CA HIS A 40 11.43 -12.06 4.13
C HIS A 40 10.86 -12.32 5.53
N LYS A 41 11.67 -12.05 6.57
CA LYS A 41 11.27 -12.24 7.97
C LYS A 41 10.17 -11.28 8.45
N LYS A 42 10.04 -10.11 7.82
CA LYS A 42 9.05 -9.09 8.17
C LYS A 42 7.77 -9.26 7.36
N ARG A 43 6.65 -8.81 7.89
CA ARG A 43 5.35 -8.75 7.19
C ARG A 43 5.41 -7.81 5.97
N PRO A 44 4.72 -8.13 4.86
CA PRO A 44 4.63 -7.24 3.71
C PRO A 44 3.85 -5.97 4.07
N VAL A 45 4.11 -4.90 3.32
CA VAL A 45 3.17 -3.78 3.18
C VAL A 45 2.23 -4.12 2.02
N VAL A 46 0.95 -3.83 2.19
CA VAL A 46 -0.10 -3.99 1.18
C VAL A 46 -0.74 -2.66 0.85
N VAL A 47 -1.31 -2.57 -0.35
CA VAL A 47 -2.07 -1.40 -0.81
C VAL A 47 -3.55 -1.67 -0.57
N ILE A 48 -4.18 -0.79 0.22
CA ILE A 48 -5.62 -0.77 0.40
C ILE A 48 -6.23 -0.01 -0.76
N ALA A 49 -6.85 -0.75 -1.69
CA ALA A 49 -7.35 -0.20 -2.95
C ALA A 49 -8.43 0.86 -2.72
N SER A 50 -9.27 0.68 -1.69
CA SER A 50 -10.32 1.63 -1.30
C SER A 50 -9.78 3.00 -0.84
N GLN A 51 -8.51 3.08 -0.44
CA GLN A 51 -7.87 4.29 0.07
C GLN A 51 -6.83 4.90 -0.90
N CYS A 52 -6.39 4.14 -1.92
CA CYS A 52 -5.35 4.59 -2.84
C CYS A 52 -5.94 5.52 -3.92
N VAL A 53 -5.60 6.80 -3.86
CA VAL A 53 -6.05 7.81 -4.85
C VAL A 53 -5.08 8.02 -6.02
N GLY A 54 -4.00 7.25 -6.09
CA GLY A 54 -3.02 7.38 -7.20
C GLY A 54 -2.11 8.60 -7.14
N CYS A 55 -1.80 9.15 -5.96
CA CYS A 55 -0.94 10.35 -5.85
C CYS A 55 0.56 10.09 -6.14
N LEU A 56 0.97 8.81 -6.22
CA LEU A 56 2.33 8.33 -6.50
C LEU A 56 3.44 8.79 -5.52
N SER A 57 3.11 9.52 -4.46
CA SER A 57 4.10 10.07 -3.49
C SER A 57 4.95 9.00 -2.80
N CYS A 58 4.41 7.79 -2.64
CA CYS A 58 5.10 6.69 -1.97
C CYS A 58 6.15 5.99 -2.85
N ILE A 59 6.09 6.08 -4.18
CA ILE A 59 6.95 5.30 -5.08
C ILE A 59 8.44 5.60 -4.81
N GLY A 60 8.78 6.89 -4.67
CA GLY A 60 10.16 7.33 -4.43
C GLY A 60 10.75 6.92 -3.07
N SER A 61 9.90 6.49 -2.12
CA SER A 61 10.35 6.10 -0.77
C SER A 61 10.87 4.67 -0.69
N CYS A 62 10.60 3.83 -1.69
CA CYS A 62 10.95 2.42 -1.65
C CYS A 62 12.41 2.18 -2.09
N PRO A 63 13.31 1.75 -1.20
CA PRO A 63 14.72 1.54 -1.56
C PRO A 63 14.89 0.34 -2.50
N THR A 64 13.98 -0.65 -2.46
CA THR A 64 14.01 -1.84 -3.33
C THR A 64 13.23 -1.67 -4.62
N LYS A 65 12.58 -0.52 -4.83
CA LYS A 65 11.73 -0.23 -6.00
C LYS A 65 10.58 -1.23 -6.19
N ALA A 66 10.09 -1.82 -5.11
CA ALA A 66 8.94 -2.74 -5.14
C ALA A 66 7.61 -2.04 -5.49
N LEU A 67 7.50 -0.73 -5.22
CA LEU A 67 6.33 0.10 -5.55
C LEU A 67 6.39 0.57 -7.00
N HIS A 68 5.29 0.40 -7.73
CA HIS A 68 5.17 0.84 -9.12
C HIS A 68 3.74 1.31 -9.44
N GLU A 69 3.63 2.19 -10.43
CA GLU A 69 2.36 2.67 -10.94
C GLU A 69 1.68 1.60 -11.82
N ILE A 70 0.39 1.44 -11.64
CA ILE A 70 -0.49 0.65 -12.52
C ILE A 70 -1.67 1.51 -12.98
N LEU A 71 -2.11 1.29 -14.21
CA LEU A 71 -3.28 1.97 -14.75
C LEU A 71 -4.54 1.28 -14.23
N MET A 72 -5.45 2.04 -13.61
CA MET A 72 -6.77 1.51 -13.34
C MET A 72 -7.59 1.49 -14.63
N PRO A 73 -8.40 0.43 -14.86
CA PRO A 73 -9.30 0.40 -16.00
C PRO A 73 -10.24 1.62 -15.95
N PRO A 74 -10.42 2.34 -17.07
CA PRO A 74 -11.20 3.58 -17.10
C PRO A 74 -12.72 3.36 -17.01
N ILE A 75 -13.16 2.10 -17.01
CA ILE A 75 -14.57 1.71 -17.11
C ILE A 75 -15.11 1.38 -15.73
N SER A 76 -16.15 2.12 -15.32
CA SER A 76 -16.81 1.96 -14.02
C SER A 76 -17.32 0.55 -13.78
N ILE A 77 -17.74 -0.18 -14.81
CA ILE A 77 -18.26 -1.57 -14.74
C ILE A 77 -17.25 -2.61 -14.24
N THR A 78 -15.95 -2.31 -14.32
CA THR A 78 -14.88 -3.20 -13.84
C THR A 78 -14.16 -2.58 -12.64
N SER A 79 -14.78 -1.56 -12.01
CA SER A 79 -14.19 -0.90 -10.86
C SER A 79 -14.02 -1.91 -9.71
N PRO A 80 -12.83 -2.00 -9.11
CA PRO A 80 -12.62 -2.78 -7.89
C PRO A 80 -13.56 -2.39 -6.75
N LEU A 81 -14.15 -1.19 -6.80
CA LEU A 81 -15.16 -0.72 -5.85
C LEU A 81 -16.55 -1.35 -6.06
N LEU A 82 -16.83 -1.95 -7.23
CA LEU A 82 -18.10 -2.65 -7.50
C LEU A 82 -18.08 -4.09 -7.01
N THR A 83 -16.93 -4.76 -7.07
CA THR A 83 -16.69 -6.00 -6.33
C THR A 83 -16.44 -5.62 -4.88
N THR A 84 -17.25 -6.10 -3.94
CA THR A 84 -16.92 -6.06 -2.50
C THR A 84 -15.64 -6.86 -2.30
N SER A 85 -14.50 -6.18 -2.48
CA SER A 85 -13.18 -6.74 -2.31
C SER A 85 -12.89 -6.56 -0.83
N ASP A 86 -12.92 -7.65 -0.07
CA ASP A 86 -12.51 -7.62 1.32
C ASP A 86 -11.04 -7.18 1.34
N ASP A 87 -10.79 -5.94 1.79
CA ASP A 87 -9.44 -5.45 2.00
C ASP A 87 -8.71 -6.41 2.96
N PRO A 88 -7.43 -6.74 2.70
CA PRO A 88 -6.71 -7.70 3.53
C PRO A 88 -6.62 -7.21 4.99
N GLU A 89 -6.56 -8.15 5.94
CA GLU A 89 -6.43 -7.80 7.35
C GLU A 89 -5.06 -7.13 7.62
N THR A 90 -5.10 -5.85 8.00
CA THR A 90 -3.89 -5.04 8.25
C THR A 90 -3.74 -4.63 9.70
N GLU A 91 -2.49 -4.45 10.12
CA GLU A 91 -2.18 -3.86 11.41
C GLU A 91 -2.42 -2.33 11.37
N GLN A 92 -3.09 -1.81 12.40
CA GLN A 92 -3.38 -0.37 12.53
C GLN A 92 -2.14 0.42 12.95
N ILE A 93 -1.91 1.57 12.32
CA ILE A 93 -0.77 2.44 12.61
C ILE A 93 -1.25 3.73 13.25
N ARG A 94 -0.69 4.07 14.42
CA ARG A 94 -0.92 5.39 15.02
C ARG A 94 -0.06 6.44 14.33
N ARG A 95 -0.63 7.22 13.40
CA ARG A 95 0.08 8.36 12.80
C ARG A 95 0.04 9.64 13.62
N TRP A 96 -1.05 9.90 14.33
CA TRP A 96 -1.24 11.14 15.11
C TRP A 96 -0.90 10.96 16.59
N GLY A 97 -0.36 12.03 17.19
CA GLY A 97 0.02 12.10 18.60
C GLY A 97 1.53 12.20 18.84
N LYS A 98 1.94 12.34 20.10
CA LYS A 98 3.34 12.60 20.50
C LYS A 98 4.36 11.51 20.08
N LYS A 99 3.89 10.30 19.74
CA LYS A 99 4.70 9.16 19.29
C LYS A 99 4.20 8.58 17.95
N GLY A 100 3.43 9.37 17.19
CA GLY A 100 2.92 8.92 15.91
C GLY A 100 4.02 8.88 14.85
N LEU A 101 3.84 8.04 13.82
CA LEU A 101 4.78 7.93 12.70
C LEU A 101 4.85 9.22 11.85
N GLY A 102 3.80 10.05 11.89
CA GLY A 102 3.70 11.27 11.10
C GLY A 102 3.58 11.03 9.59
N TRP A 103 3.65 12.12 8.83
CA TRP A 103 3.88 12.12 7.39
C TRP A 103 5.26 12.73 7.13
N ALA A 104 6.09 12.01 6.37
CA ALA A 104 7.40 12.43 5.86
C ALA A 104 7.35 13.36 4.64
#